data_AF-A0A3A0GCK3-F1
#
_entry.id   AF-A0A3A0GCK3-F1
#
_cell.length_a   1.000
_cell.length_b   1.000
_cell.length_c   1.000
_cell.angle_alpha   90.00
_cell.angle_beta   90.00
_cell.angle_gamma   90.00
#
_symmetry.space_group_name_H-M   'P 1'
#
loop_
_entity.id
_entity.type
_entity.pdbx_description
1 polymer ?
#
loop_
_entity_poly.entity_id
_entity_poly.type
_entity_poly.pdbx_seq_one_letter_code
_entity_poly.pdbx_strand_id
1 'polypeptide(L)'
;MLLSYALALGLALATGAARAQTPDPDPALAPGSAWLRSVQLTSGAFPWQLGGPLEPDSQGATARGMLVAYRATGDADDLDSAIATGDFLVDSYPRRFANGDVDMFPLDPLFLEELSRVTGDARYAGFVQQHLWDRLAAGTYGPNRDLNAARWASRMPVFEEYAGWVALRPYYRAYAAVAAHHAGEPAIRDAVMKDLVVRVEAITASRPTADLTGLASAIWASAHTGINIDPKAGRWASSANTQDLVAVLVSHQRPSGDWPYDTSSQAAAHVGDVSVTSWAAMALGAWDGAAHADRIASGLQFVRAQQQLNGQILTNPGYPPETQTGVQVHGEALVALGTERGTPFEDLAPPGETRTPTPDWTATASRTPTASRTPTATRTPTASRTPTRTRTPTADRTAAATQTPTGDQTATASRTPTPTRTSTATRTPTATRTPTPTRTPTPATSATPPPPVTASPSAMPSPTPPTWVFTPVADTFIAQAGPSQNHGSATALNMRQTFSTSEVPFVRFEVAGVPADVARARVRLYVTAGAGESATLYRGSDTYVGTSTPWTESGLTWATADLAGSPIGTFALRSGTWVEVDVTTQVAGNGIYTFAMVNVPSLRGSVGSRESDRPPELVVEARP
;
A
#
# COMPACT_ATOMS: atom_id res chain seq x y z
N MET A 1 -57.03 22.25 -27.29
CA MET A 1 -55.73 21.70 -26.82
C MET A 1 -54.79 22.88 -26.68
N LEU A 2 -54.13 23.14 -25.55
CA LEU A 2 -53.32 22.25 -24.68
C LEU A 2 -51.97 21.88 -25.35
N LEU A 3 -50.83 21.86 -24.67
CA LEU A 3 -50.39 22.52 -23.41
C LEU A 3 -48.84 22.40 -23.35
N SER A 4 -48.20 22.98 -22.32
CA SER A 4 -46.90 22.55 -21.78
C SER A 4 -45.68 22.53 -22.71
N TYR A 5 -44.80 23.54 -22.61
CA TYR A 5 -43.34 23.37 -22.35
C TYR A 5 -42.55 24.70 -22.24
N ALA A 6 -43.14 25.76 -21.64
CA ALA A 6 -42.47 27.07 -21.52
C ALA A 6 -42.74 27.83 -20.20
N LEU A 7 -43.32 27.18 -19.19
CA LEU A 7 -43.70 27.84 -17.92
C LEU A 7 -43.21 27.04 -16.69
N ALA A 8 -41.89 26.87 -16.58
CA ALA A 8 -41.22 26.23 -15.43
C ALA A 8 -39.92 26.94 -15.00
N LEU A 9 -39.60 28.10 -15.58
CA LEU A 9 -38.52 28.99 -15.10
C LEU A 9 -39.17 30.18 -14.37
N GLY A 10 -39.54 29.99 -13.10
CA GLY A 10 -40.20 31.04 -12.33
C GLY A 10 -40.69 30.65 -10.93
N LEU A 11 -39.83 30.88 -9.93
CA LEU A 11 -40.22 31.28 -8.56
C LEU A 11 -41.02 30.29 -7.67
N ALA A 12 -40.39 29.17 -7.29
CA ALA A 12 -40.59 28.51 -5.98
C ALA A 12 -39.42 27.55 -5.72
N LEU A 13 -38.78 27.49 -4.54
CA LEU A 13 -38.89 28.32 -3.33
C LEU A 13 -37.48 28.44 -2.70
N ALA A 14 -37.23 29.52 -1.96
CA ALA A 14 -36.02 29.63 -1.14
C ALA A 14 -36.18 28.81 0.16
N THR A 15 -36.17 27.48 0.04
CA THR A 15 -35.68 26.65 1.15
C THR A 15 -34.22 27.04 1.34
N GLY A 16 -33.91 27.75 2.41
CA GLY A 16 -32.55 28.16 2.70
C GLY A 16 -31.65 26.92 2.68
N ALA A 17 -30.53 27.01 1.96
CA ALA A 17 -29.48 26.00 2.08
C ALA A 17 -29.02 26.03 3.55
N ALA A 18 -29.55 25.09 4.35
CA ALA A 18 -28.93 24.75 5.61
C ALA A 18 -27.47 24.48 5.28
N ARG A 19 -26.55 25.21 5.93
CA ARG A 19 -25.13 24.87 5.86
C ARG A 19 -25.06 23.37 6.12
N ALA A 20 -24.46 22.62 5.19
CA ALA A 20 -24.03 21.28 5.48
C ALA A 20 -23.01 21.44 6.62
N GLN A 21 -23.49 21.28 7.84
CA GLN A 21 -22.67 21.41 9.03
C GLN A 21 -21.63 20.31 8.90
N THR A 22 -20.36 20.70 8.87
CA THR A 22 -19.25 19.76 8.93
C THR A 22 -19.56 18.79 10.06
N PRO A 23 -19.59 17.46 9.82
CA PRO A 23 -19.88 16.50 10.87
C PRO A 23 -18.99 16.78 12.08
N ASP A 24 -19.55 16.65 13.29
CA ASP A 24 -18.74 16.79 14.49
C ASP A 24 -17.57 15.81 14.40
N PRO A 25 -16.33 16.24 14.70
CA PRO A 25 -15.14 15.42 14.52
C PRO A 25 -15.25 14.14 15.36
N ASP A 26 -14.63 13.06 14.86
CA ASP A 26 -14.64 11.77 15.53
C ASP A 26 -14.25 11.91 17.02
N PRO A 27 -15.09 11.47 17.97
CA PRO A 27 -14.84 11.64 19.39
C PRO A 27 -13.55 10.97 19.89
N ALA A 28 -12.95 10.05 19.11
CA ALA A 28 -11.67 9.44 19.43
C ALA A 28 -10.46 10.32 19.07
N LEU A 29 -10.62 11.35 18.22
CA LEU A 29 -9.50 12.19 17.76
C LEU A 29 -8.88 13.00 18.89
N ALA A 30 -9.64 13.87 19.56
CA ALA A 30 -9.12 14.74 20.62
C ALA A 30 -8.43 14.01 21.81
N PRO A 31 -9.00 12.94 22.40
CA PRO A 31 -8.28 12.18 23.42
C PRO A 31 -7.08 11.43 22.84
N GLY A 32 -7.17 10.94 21.60
CA GLY A 32 -6.07 10.24 20.94
C GLY A 32 -4.91 11.16 20.60
N SER A 33 -5.18 12.38 20.14
CA SER A 33 -4.15 13.34 19.81
C SER A 33 -3.47 13.87 21.06
N ALA A 34 -4.23 14.22 22.10
CA ALA A 34 -3.68 14.54 23.42
C ALA A 34 -2.78 13.42 23.99
N TRP A 35 -3.09 12.14 23.75
CA TRP A 35 -2.18 11.04 24.09
C TRP A 35 -0.88 11.08 23.28
N LEU A 36 -0.95 11.29 21.97
CA LEU A 36 0.23 11.35 21.11
C LEU A 36 1.13 12.55 21.49
N ARG A 37 0.53 13.73 21.75
CA ARG A 37 1.24 14.89 22.32
C ARG A 37 1.95 14.54 23.63
N SER A 38 1.37 13.68 24.47
CA SER A 38 1.97 13.25 25.74
C SER A 38 3.18 12.30 25.62
N VAL A 39 3.40 11.70 24.43
CA VAL A 39 4.54 10.80 24.15
C VAL A 39 5.54 11.40 23.14
N GLN A 40 5.32 12.62 22.68
CA GLN A 40 6.27 13.39 21.89
C GLN A 40 7.50 13.76 22.74
N LEU A 41 8.69 13.63 22.17
CA LEU A 41 9.94 14.00 22.81
C LEU A 41 10.13 15.52 22.76
N THR A 42 10.91 16.06 23.69
CA THR A 42 11.21 17.51 23.76
C THR A 42 11.98 18.06 22.55
N SER A 43 12.43 17.20 21.65
CA SER A 43 12.99 17.57 20.34
C SER A 43 11.95 17.71 19.23
N GLY A 44 10.66 17.53 19.52
CA GLY A 44 9.58 17.42 18.53
C GLY A 44 9.42 16.05 17.89
N ALA A 45 10.35 15.11 18.15
CA ALA A 45 10.35 13.77 17.55
C ALA A 45 9.49 12.76 18.33
N PHE A 46 9.10 11.66 17.69
CA PHE A 46 8.40 10.53 18.32
C PHE A 46 9.29 9.29 18.50
N PRO A 47 9.05 8.46 19.54
CA PRO A 47 9.71 7.17 19.73
C PRO A 47 8.93 6.02 19.07
N TRP A 48 9.57 4.88 18.81
CA TRP A 48 8.89 3.67 18.29
C TRP A 48 7.93 3.04 19.31
N GLN A 49 8.33 3.09 20.58
CA GLN A 49 7.68 2.47 21.74
C GLN A 49 7.60 3.48 22.89
N LEU A 50 6.70 3.23 23.84
CA LEU A 50 6.51 4.10 25.00
C LEU A 50 7.79 4.21 25.84
N GLY A 51 8.27 5.45 26.04
CA GLY A 51 9.53 5.73 26.75
C GLY A 51 10.80 5.29 26.00
N GLY A 52 10.69 4.88 24.73
CA GLY A 52 11.84 4.52 23.89
C GLY A 52 12.65 5.74 23.41
N PRO A 53 13.79 5.50 22.74
CA PRO A 53 14.52 6.54 22.02
C PRO A 53 13.72 7.03 20.80
N LEU A 54 14.13 8.16 20.21
CA LEU A 54 13.59 8.65 18.94
C LEU A 54 13.73 7.58 17.85
N GLU A 55 12.72 7.47 16.98
CA GLU A 55 12.71 6.52 15.87
C GLU A 55 12.73 7.25 14.52
N PRO A 56 13.90 7.36 13.84
CA PRO A 56 14.00 8.09 12.57
C PRO A 56 12.99 7.63 11.52
N ASP A 57 12.56 6.37 11.57
CA ASP A 57 11.80 5.69 10.52
C ASP A 57 10.26 5.73 10.74
N SER A 58 9.77 6.67 11.57
CA SER A 58 8.33 6.80 11.90
C SER A 58 7.74 8.21 11.88
N GLN A 59 8.56 9.25 11.72
CA GLN A 59 8.20 10.62 12.10
C GLN A 59 7.01 11.20 11.33
N GLY A 60 7.08 11.26 10.00
CA GLY A 60 6.01 11.85 9.17
C GLY A 60 4.68 11.13 9.30
N ALA A 61 4.67 9.80 9.30
CA ALA A 61 3.44 9.01 9.47
C ALA A 61 2.80 9.24 10.86
N THR A 62 3.61 9.40 11.91
CA THR A 62 3.13 9.71 13.27
C THR A 62 2.53 11.12 13.34
N ALA A 63 3.28 12.14 12.90
CA ALA A 63 2.88 13.54 12.99
C ALA A 63 1.76 13.93 12.02
N ARG A 64 1.57 13.21 10.92
CA ARG A 64 0.37 13.32 10.06
C ARG A 64 -0.92 13.06 10.84
N GLY A 65 -0.88 12.20 11.86
CA GLY A 65 -1.99 12.00 12.80
C GLY A 65 -2.38 13.28 13.56
N MET A 66 -1.39 14.07 14.00
CA MET A 66 -1.62 15.37 14.66
C MET A 66 -2.17 16.39 13.66
N LEU A 67 -1.59 16.43 12.46
CA LEU A 67 -2.01 17.37 11.43
C LEU A 67 -3.47 17.12 10.98
N VAL A 68 -3.90 15.85 10.89
CA VAL A 68 -5.29 15.47 10.65
C VAL A 68 -6.19 15.78 11.86
N ALA A 69 -5.75 15.48 13.09
CA ALA A 69 -6.50 15.80 14.30
C ALA A 69 -6.77 17.31 14.42
N TYR A 70 -5.76 18.16 14.20
CA TYR A 70 -5.92 19.62 14.10
C TYR A 70 -6.95 20.01 13.03
N ARG A 71 -6.81 19.48 11.79
CA ARG A 71 -7.70 19.84 10.68
C ARG A 71 -9.16 19.46 10.92
N ALA A 72 -9.43 18.43 11.72
CA ALA A 72 -10.78 18.00 12.10
C ALA A 72 -11.33 18.72 13.35
N THR A 73 -10.51 18.90 14.39
CA THR A 73 -10.95 19.42 15.71
C THR A 73 -10.80 20.92 15.87
N GLY A 74 -9.81 21.53 15.21
CA GLY A 74 -9.35 22.89 15.45
C GLY A 74 -8.45 23.06 16.69
N ASP A 75 -7.99 21.98 17.34
CA ASP A 75 -7.09 22.06 18.50
C ASP A 75 -5.70 22.58 18.11
N ALA A 76 -5.37 23.80 18.54
CA ALA A 76 -4.10 24.45 18.20
C ALA A 76 -2.88 23.70 18.74
N ASP A 77 -3.00 22.98 19.86
CA ASP A 77 -1.92 22.16 20.41
C ASP A 77 -1.49 21.05 19.43
N ASP A 78 -2.40 20.52 18.61
CA ASP A 78 -2.10 19.50 17.60
C ASP A 78 -1.34 20.09 16.40
N LEU A 79 -1.63 21.36 16.05
CA LEU A 79 -0.84 22.08 15.05
C LEU A 79 0.57 22.38 15.57
N ASP A 80 0.70 22.85 16.82
CA ASP A 80 1.99 23.13 17.43
C ASP A 80 2.83 21.84 17.60
N SER A 81 2.21 20.71 17.93
CA SER A 81 2.85 19.38 17.95
C SER A 81 3.32 18.93 16.56
N ALA A 82 2.51 19.15 15.52
CA ALA A 82 2.91 18.89 14.13
C ALA A 82 4.06 19.80 13.70
N ILE A 83 3.99 21.11 13.98
CA ILE A 83 5.06 22.08 13.72
C ILE A 83 6.37 21.65 14.39
N ALA A 84 6.35 21.25 15.66
CA ALA A 84 7.55 20.77 16.35
C ALA A 84 8.20 19.55 15.67
N THR A 85 7.41 18.67 15.03
CA THR A 85 7.97 17.55 14.24
C THR A 85 8.51 18.02 12.90
N GLY A 86 7.86 18.99 12.25
CA GLY A 86 8.36 19.62 11.03
C GLY A 86 9.69 20.34 11.25
N ASP A 87 9.81 21.09 12.35
CA ASP A 87 11.03 21.77 12.80
C ASP A 87 12.16 20.76 13.01
N PHE A 88 11.89 19.68 13.77
CA PHE A 88 12.84 18.59 14.00
C PHE A 88 13.41 18.02 12.69
N LEU A 89 12.54 17.73 11.72
CA LEU A 89 12.93 17.16 10.44
C LEU A 89 13.71 18.17 9.59
N VAL A 90 13.26 19.42 9.45
CA VAL A 90 13.95 20.41 8.60
C VAL A 90 15.30 20.83 9.19
N ASP A 91 15.35 21.12 10.50
CA ASP A 91 16.56 21.70 11.13
C ASP A 91 17.59 20.63 11.54
N SER A 92 17.15 19.39 11.81
CA SER A 92 17.99 18.35 12.43
C SER A 92 17.71 16.93 11.89
N TYR A 93 17.36 16.83 10.60
CA TYR A 93 16.98 15.57 9.93
C TYR A 93 17.86 14.36 10.36
N PRO A 94 17.26 13.30 10.93
CA PRO A 94 18.00 12.30 11.70
C PRO A 94 18.84 11.32 10.87
N ARG A 95 18.49 11.10 9.58
CA ARG A 95 19.21 10.18 8.69
C ARG A 95 20.07 10.93 7.68
N ARG A 96 21.33 10.49 7.50
CA ARG A 96 22.24 11.04 6.47
C ARG A 96 23.02 9.94 5.79
N PHE A 97 23.28 10.14 4.50
CA PHE A 97 24.24 9.34 3.76
C PHE A 97 25.67 9.63 4.23
N ALA A 98 26.60 8.71 3.95
CA ALA A 98 28.03 8.89 4.22
C ALA A 98 28.65 10.09 3.47
N ASN A 99 27.97 10.65 2.46
CA ASN A 99 28.37 11.85 1.72
C ASN A 99 27.82 13.17 2.35
N GLY A 100 27.07 13.09 3.45
CA GLY A 100 26.48 14.22 4.18
C GLY A 100 25.08 14.65 3.71
N ASP A 101 24.64 14.21 2.53
CA ASP A 101 23.28 14.49 2.03
C ASP A 101 22.23 13.84 2.95
N VAL A 102 21.04 14.46 3.00
CA VAL A 102 19.87 13.97 3.72
C VAL A 102 19.41 12.65 3.14
N ASP A 103 19.21 11.65 4.00
CA ASP A 103 18.62 10.37 3.63
C ASP A 103 17.13 10.38 3.99
N MET A 104 16.34 11.06 3.17
CA MET A 104 14.92 11.27 3.35
C MET A 104 14.16 9.92 3.39
N PHE A 105 13.47 9.71 4.51
CA PHE A 105 12.67 8.53 4.76
C PHE A 105 11.35 8.58 3.95
N PRO A 106 10.84 7.48 3.36
CA PRO A 106 9.72 7.55 2.41
C PRO A 106 8.38 8.07 2.96
N LEU A 107 8.22 8.16 4.29
CA LEU A 107 6.97 8.61 4.94
C LEU A 107 6.95 10.12 5.26
N ASP A 108 8.12 10.74 5.40
CA ASP A 108 8.26 12.15 5.81
C ASP A 108 7.84 13.16 4.72
N PRO A 109 8.11 12.93 3.41
CA PRO A 109 7.69 13.84 2.35
C PRO A 109 6.22 14.22 2.40
N LEU A 110 5.29 13.27 2.55
CA LEU A 110 3.86 13.57 2.54
C LEU A 110 3.48 14.52 3.69
N PHE A 111 3.99 14.24 4.88
CA PHE A 111 3.74 15.06 6.07
C PHE A 111 4.30 16.49 5.91
N LEU A 112 5.51 16.65 5.36
CA LEU A 112 6.13 17.96 5.18
C LEU A 112 5.44 18.79 4.08
N GLU A 113 5.03 18.17 2.97
CA GLU A 113 4.22 18.80 1.91
C GLU A 113 2.85 19.27 2.48
N GLU A 114 2.19 18.41 3.26
CA GLU A 114 0.93 18.72 3.92
C GLU A 114 1.08 19.83 4.97
N LEU A 115 2.07 19.74 5.86
CA LEU A 115 2.34 20.74 6.89
C LEU A 115 2.63 22.12 6.27
N SER A 116 3.33 22.16 5.14
CA SER A 116 3.53 23.39 4.36
C SER A 116 2.22 24.01 3.90
N ARG A 117 1.30 23.19 3.37
CA ARG A 117 -0.05 23.62 2.95
C ARG A 117 -0.95 24.03 4.13
N VAL A 118 -0.76 23.46 5.33
CA VAL A 118 -1.53 23.84 6.53
C VAL A 118 -1.04 25.14 7.17
N THR A 119 0.27 25.28 7.31
CA THR A 119 0.88 26.46 7.97
C THR A 119 1.06 27.65 7.05
N GLY A 120 1.09 27.42 5.73
CA GLY A 120 1.55 28.39 4.74
C GLY A 120 3.07 28.58 4.73
N ASP A 121 3.82 27.83 5.55
CA ASP A 121 5.28 27.92 5.62
C ASP A 121 5.92 27.03 4.55
N ALA A 122 6.50 27.67 3.54
CA ALA A 122 7.13 27.01 2.40
C ALA A 122 8.40 26.21 2.77
N ARG A 123 8.96 26.34 3.97
CA ARG A 123 10.24 25.65 4.31
C ARG A 123 10.11 24.13 4.35
N TYR A 124 8.96 23.59 4.76
CA TYR A 124 8.77 22.15 4.87
C TYR A 124 8.77 21.48 3.48
N ALA A 125 7.92 21.94 2.56
CA ALA A 125 7.91 21.48 1.17
C ALA A 125 9.24 21.82 0.46
N GLY A 126 9.79 23.02 0.67
CA GLY A 126 11.08 23.42 0.12
C GLY A 126 12.24 22.52 0.52
N PHE A 127 12.24 22.01 1.76
CA PHE A 127 13.21 21.01 2.23
C PHE A 127 13.07 19.68 1.48
N VAL A 128 11.84 19.19 1.28
CA VAL A 128 11.60 17.96 0.48
C VAL A 128 12.02 18.16 -0.98
N GLN A 129 11.67 19.29 -1.59
CA GLN A 129 12.07 19.63 -2.97
C GLN A 129 13.60 19.61 -3.12
N GLN A 130 14.30 20.37 -2.28
CA GLN A 130 15.76 20.53 -2.35
C GLN A 130 16.54 19.24 -2.05
N HIS A 131 16.06 18.44 -1.09
CA HIS A 131 16.81 17.28 -0.60
C HIS A 131 16.38 15.94 -1.23
N LEU A 132 15.16 15.83 -1.74
CA LEU A 132 14.64 14.62 -2.38
C LEU A 132 14.24 14.85 -3.84
N TRP A 133 13.25 15.70 -4.14
CA TRP A 133 12.66 15.77 -5.49
C TRP A 133 13.66 16.25 -6.56
N ASP A 134 14.30 17.39 -6.37
CA ASP A 134 15.34 17.94 -7.28
C ASP A 134 16.47 16.93 -7.50
N ARG A 135 16.86 16.22 -6.44
CA ARG A 135 17.92 15.20 -6.48
C ARG A 135 17.50 13.98 -7.27
N LEU A 136 16.26 13.50 -7.12
CA LEU A 136 15.73 12.37 -7.89
C LEU A 136 15.47 12.71 -9.35
N ALA A 137 15.02 13.92 -9.65
CA ALA A 137 14.85 14.44 -11.00
C ALA A 137 16.21 14.57 -11.73
N ALA A 138 17.23 15.07 -11.03
CA ALA A 138 18.60 15.16 -11.54
C ALA A 138 19.37 13.82 -11.56
N GLY A 139 18.84 12.75 -10.94
CA GLY A 139 19.54 11.47 -10.78
C GLY A 139 20.70 11.48 -9.79
N THR A 140 20.75 12.48 -8.90
CA THR A 140 21.84 12.78 -7.95
C THR A 140 21.47 12.55 -6.48
N TYR A 141 20.41 11.79 -6.21
CA TYR A 141 20.06 11.34 -4.86
C TYR A 141 20.93 10.13 -4.44
N GLY A 142 20.96 9.81 -3.15
CA GLY A 142 21.63 8.61 -2.62
C GLY A 142 23.10 8.81 -2.23
N PRO A 143 23.74 7.75 -1.69
CA PRO A 143 25.09 7.83 -1.11
C PRO A 143 26.18 8.08 -2.16
N ASN A 144 25.95 7.66 -3.41
CA ASN A 144 26.88 7.86 -4.52
C ASN A 144 26.36 8.89 -5.55
N ARG A 145 25.27 9.61 -5.22
CA ARG A 145 24.61 10.60 -6.10
C ARG A 145 24.27 10.02 -7.48
N ASP A 146 23.63 8.85 -7.43
CA ASP A 146 23.42 7.91 -8.54
C ASP A 146 21.97 7.40 -8.65
N LEU A 147 21.08 7.89 -7.78
CA LEU A 147 19.67 7.50 -7.73
C LEU A 147 18.79 8.55 -8.43
N ASN A 148 18.10 8.10 -9.48
CA ASN A 148 16.90 8.75 -10.00
C ASN A 148 15.64 8.14 -9.35
N ALA A 149 14.46 8.69 -9.64
CA ALA A 149 13.19 8.21 -9.06
C ALA A 149 12.97 6.69 -9.14
N ALA A 150 13.23 6.06 -10.29
CA ALA A 150 13.07 4.61 -10.48
C ALA A 150 14.09 3.79 -9.67
N ARG A 151 15.37 4.24 -9.63
CA ARG A 151 16.42 3.61 -8.83
C ARG A 151 16.25 3.81 -7.32
N TRP A 152 15.61 4.88 -6.90
CA TRP A 152 15.25 5.10 -5.50
C TRP A 152 14.03 4.27 -5.11
N ALA A 153 12.94 4.31 -5.88
CA ALA A 153 11.75 3.50 -5.64
C ALA A 153 12.10 2.01 -5.53
N SER A 154 12.91 1.50 -6.45
CA SER A 154 13.36 0.10 -6.43
C SER A 154 14.33 -0.27 -5.29
N ARG A 155 14.77 0.70 -4.47
CA ARG A 155 15.74 0.55 -3.37
C ARG A 155 15.29 1.20 -2.05
N MET A 156 14.05 1.68 -1.92
CA MET A 156 13.54 2.29 -0.68
C MET A 156 13.78 1.32 0.50
N PRO A 157 14.52 1.73 1.54
CA PRO A 157 15.33 0.79 2.34
C PRO A 157 14.53 -0.18 3.21
N VAL A 158 13.40 0.29 3.73
CA VAL A 158 13.01 0.06 5.13
C VAL A 158 12.84 -1.42 5.50
N PHE A 159 12.12 -2.19 4.68
CA PHE A 159 11.84 -3.61 4.93
C PHE A 159 12.14 -4.49 3.70
N GLU A 160 13.21 -4.15 2.97
CA GLU A 160 13.83 -5.12 2.05
C GLU A 160 14.69 -6.12 2.84
N GLU A 161 15.52 -5.65 3.79
CA GLU A 161 16.46 -6.45 4.59
C GLU A 161 15.78 -7.43 5.57
N TYR A 162 14.63 -7.06 6.14
CA TYR A 162 13.82 -7.96 6.96
C TYR A 162 12.96 -8.89 6.10
N ALA A 163 13.49 -10.07 5.80
CA ALA A 163 12.84 -11.11 4.98
C ALA A 163 11.44 -11.57 5.42
N GLY A 164 10.98 -11.17 6.61
CA GLY A 164 9.66 -11.44 7.20
C GLY A 164 8.62 -10.31 7.07
N TRP A 165 8.89 -9.21 6.35
CA TRP A 165 7.95 -8.07 6.21
C TRP A 165 7.75 -7.63 4.75
N VAL A 166 7.85 -8.58 3.80
CA VAL A 166 7.81 -8.33 2.35
C VAL A 166 6.55 -7.54 1.91
N ALA A 167 5.41 -7.75 2.57
CA ALA A 167 4.17 -7.09 2.21
C ALA A 167 4.03 -5.63 2.69
N LEU A 168 4.93 -5.11 3.53
CA LEU A 168 4.99 -3.66 3.81
C LEU A 168 5.74 -2.89 2.71
N ARG A 169 6.32 -3.56 1.71
CA ARG A 169 7.06 -2.87 0.64
C ARG A 169 6.19 -1.90 -0.18
N PRO A 170 4.93 -2.21 -0.58
CA PRO A 170 4.03 -1.24 -1.23
C PRO A 170 3.73 -0.02 -0.37
N TYR A 171 3.58 -0.17 0.95
CA TYR A 171 3.24 0.91 1.89
C TYR A 171 4.24 2.09 1.83
N TYR A 172 5.55 1.81 1.76
CA TYR A 172 6.56 2.87 1.59
C TYR A 172 6.50 3.56 0.22
N ARG A 173 6.12 2.83 -0.83
CA ARG A 173 5.92 3.43 -2.16
C ARG A 173 4.62 4.24 -2.20
N ALA A 174 3.60 3.83 -1.44
CA ALA A 174 2.32 4.51 -1.38
C ALA A 174 2.47 5.95 -0.85
N TYR A 175 3.08 6.13 0.33
CA TYR A 175 3.39 7.47 0.86
C TYR A 175 4.21 8.30 -0.12
N ALA A 176 5.30 7.75 -0.67
CA ALA A 176 6.18 8.47 -1.58
C ALA A 176 5.52 8.84 -2.92
N ALA A 177 4.63 7.99 -3.46
CA ALA A 177 3.87 8.28 -4.67
C ALA A 177 2.82 9.36 -4.44
N VAL A 178 2.12 9.33 -3.30
CA VAL A 178 1.14 10.36 -2.93
C VAL A 178 1.85 11.69 -2.64
N ALA A 179 2.98 11.67 -1.92
CA ALA A 179 3.81 12.86 -1.70
C ALA A 179 4.30 13.48 -3.02
N ALA A 180 4.85 12.68 -3.94
CA ALA A 180 5.27 13.16 -5.26
C ALA A 180 4.08 13.66 -6.10
N HIS A 181 2.88 13.06 -5.97
CA HIS A 181 1.68 13.61 -6.59
C HIS A 181 1.31 14.98 -6.00
N HIS A 182 1.37 15.11 -4.67
CA HIS A 182 1.03 16.32 -3.92
C HIS A 182 2.01 17.47 -4.16
N ALA A 183 3.29 17.17 -4.39
CA ALA A 183 4.33 18.11 -4.80
C ALA A 183 4.20 18.57 -6.27
N GLY A 184 3.46 17.84 -7.09
CA GLY A 184 3.37 18.09 -8.54
C GLY A 184 4.52 17.50 -9.35
N GLU A 185 5.10 16.38 -8.88
CA GLU A 185 6.25 15.67 -9.47
C GLU A 185 5.81 14.38 -10.21
N PRO A 186 5.14 14.46 -11.38
CA PRO A 186 4.54 13.30 -12.03
C PRO A 186 5.57 12.25 -12.46
N ALA A 187 6.76 12.65 -12.90
CA ALA A 187 7.81 11.72 -13.29
C ALA A 187 8.33 10.88 -12.11
N ILE A 188 8.32 11.45 -10.90
CA ILE A 188 8.69 10.74 -9.67
C ILE A 188 7.54 9.83 -9.24
N ARG A 189 6.31 10.37 -9.17
CA ARG A 189 5.08 9.62 -8.88
C ARG A 189 4.94 8.37 -9.77
N ASP A 190 5.08 8.51 -11.08
CA ASP A 190 4.87 7.44 -12.05
C ASP A 190 5.94 6.34 -11.90
N ALA A 191 7.19 6.72 -11.63
CA ALA A 191 8.27 5.78 -11.35
C ALA A 191 8.08 5.02 -10.02
N VAL A 192 7.58 5.70 -8.98
CA VAL A 192 7.28 5.07 -7.68
C VAL A 192 6.06 4.15 -7.79
N MET A 193 5.00 4.55 -8.50
CA MET A 193 3.83 3.69 -8.76
C MET A 193 4.20 2.47 -9.60
N LYS A 194 5.11 2.60 -10.58
CA LYS A 194 5.62 1.44 -11.34
C LYS A 194 6.31 0.41 -10.43
N ASP A 195 7.15 0.85 -9.49
CA ASP A 195 7.76 -0.06 -8.51
C ASP A 195 6.73 -0.62 -7.52
N LEU A 196 5.72 0.18 -7.14
CA LEU A 196 4.64 -0.26 -6.25
C LEU A 196 3.91 -1.49 -6.82
N VAL A 197 3.58 -1.52 -8.12
CA VAL A 197 3.00 -2.72 -8.77
C VAL A 197 3.94 -3.92 -8.63
N VAL A 198 5.24 -3.75 -8.87
CA VAL A 198 6.27 -4.81 -8.70
C VAL A 198 6.34 -5.31 -7.26
N ARG A 199 6.09 -4.46 -6.25
CA ARG A 199 6.01 -4.89 -4.83
C ARG A 199 4.67 -5.54 -4.46
N VAL A 200 3.56 -5.20 -5.13
CA VAL A 200 2.27 -5.92 -5.01
C VAL A 200 2.39 -7.33 -5.61
N GLU A 201 3.04 -7.46 -6.77
CA GLU A 201 3.36 -8.74 -7.41
C GLU A 201 4.31 -9.63 -6.57
N ALA A 202 5.13 -9.04 -5.70
CA ALA A 202 5.99 -9.78 -4.78
C ALA A 202 5.24 -10.46 -3.61
N ILE A 203 3.98 -10.05 -3.35
CA ILE A 203 3.16 -10.66 -2.29
C ILE A 203 2.72 -12.06 -2.75
N THR A 204 3.13 -13.10 -2.03
CA THR A 204 2.81 -14.50 -2.35
C THR A 204 2.18 -15.22 -1.15
N ALA A 205 1.65 -16.42 -1.34
CA ALA A 205 0.94 -17.16 -0.30
C ALA A 205 1.85 -17.78 0.79
N SER A 206 3.17 -17.75 0.64
CA SER A 206 4.13 -18.45 1.51
C SER A 206 4.69 -17.62 2.67
N ARG A 207 4.44 -16.31 2.70
CA ARG A 207 4.79 -15.39 3.81
C ARG A 207 3.63 -14.41 4.00
N PRO A 208 2.72 -14.64 4.97
CA PRO A 208 1.43 -13.94 5.00
C PRO A 208 1.49 -12.55 5.67
N THR A 209 2.39 -12.34 6.63
CA THR A 209 2.60 -11.10 7.40
C THR A 209 2.31 -9.80 6.64
N ALA A 210 1.26 -9.07 7.05
CA ALA A 210 0.84 -7.75 6.54
C ALA A 210 0.43 -7.68 5.05
N ASP A 211 0.02 -8.79 4.43
CA ASP A 211 -0.44 -8.83 3.04
C ASP A 211 -1.61 -7.87 2.73
N LEU A 212 -2.49 -7.62 3.70
CA LEU A 212 -3.59 -6.66 3.58
C LEU A 212 -3.15 -5.19 3.76
N THR A 213 -2.14 -4.88 4.57
CA THR A 213 -1.56 -3.52 4.63
C THR A 213 -0.93 -3.15 3.29
N GLY A 214 -0.20 -4.10 2.67
CA GLY A 214 0.37 -3.93 1.33
C GLY A 214 -0.69 -3.72 0.24
N LEU A 215 -1.81 -4.46 0.31
CA LEU A 215 -2.94 -4.29 -0.61
C LEU A 215 -3.67 -2.95 -0.41
N ALA A 216 -3.99 -2.59 0.83
CA ALA A 216 -4.76 -1.38 1.14
C ALA A 216 -3.97 -0.10 0.85
N SER A 217 -2.70 -0.02 1.25
CA SER A 217 -1.83 1.12 0.93
C SER A 217 -1.61 1.28 -0.59
N ALA A 218 -1.52 0.17 -1.35
CA ALA A 218 -1.49 0.19 -2.80
C ALA A 218 -2.77 0.78 -3.42
N ILE A 219 -3.94 0.34 -2.97
CA ILE A 219 -5.25 0.88 -3.40
C ILE A 219 -5.37 2.37 -3.07
N TRP A 220 -4.98 2.78 -1.86
CA TRP A 220 -5.00 4.18 -1.42
C TRP A 220 -4.12 5.08 -2.32
N ALA A 221 -2.91 4.63 -2.64
CA ALA A 221 -2.03 5.36 -3.57
C ALA A 221 -2.60 5.39 -5.01
N SER A 222 -3.21 4.30 -5.48
CA SER A 222 -3.90 4.28 -6.77
C SER A 222 -5.06 5.30 -6.83
N ALA A 223 -5.86 5.38 -5.76
CA ALA A 223 -6.95 6.32 -5.62
C ALA A 223 -6.47 7.79 -5.64
N HIS A 224 -5.46 8.14 -4.84
CA HIS A 224 -4.92 9.50 -4.81
C HIS A 224 -4.18 9.89 -6.09
N THR A 225 -3.45 8.97 -6.74
CA THR A 225 -2.64 9.28 -7.94
C THR A 225 -3.40 9.20 -9.27
N GLY A 226 -4.55 8.53 -9.28
CA GLY A 226 -5.29 8.17 -10.50
C GLY A 226 -4.66 7.05 -11.34
N ILE A 227 -3.61 6.38 -10.83
CA ILE A 227 -2.83 5.37 -11.58
C ILE A 227 -3.34 3.97 -11.25
N ASN A 228 -3.90 3.28 -12.24
CA ASN A 228 -4.44 1.92 -12.10
C ASN A 228 -3.34 0.89 -11.81
N ILE A 229 -3.62 -0.05 -10.91
CA ILE A 229 -2.76 -1.18 -10.53
C ILE A 229 -3.30 -2.45 -11.19
N ASP A 230 -2.47 -3.11 -11.99
CA ASP A 230 -2.84 -4.29 -12.80
C ASP A 230 -1.74 -5.37 -12.68
N PRO A 231 -1.72 -6.14 -11.56
CA PRO A 231 -0.63 -7.05 -11.23
C PRO A 231 -0.67 -8.32 -12.09
N LYS A 232 0.47 -8.72 -12.66
CA LYS A 232 0.62 -9.90 -13.53
C LYS A 232 1.20 -11.12 -12.82
N ALA A 233 1.62 -10.97 -11.56
CA ALA A 233 2.19 -12.01 -10.74
C ALA A 233 1.77 -11.86 -9.26
N GLY A 234 2.20 -12.81 -8.42
CA GLY A 234 1.86 -12.83 -7.00
C GLY A 234 0.45 -13.32 -6.69
N ARG A 235 0.01 -13.09 -5.45
CA ARG A 235 -1.26 -13.54 -4.88
C ARG A 235 -2.48 -12.89 -5.57
N TRP A 236 -2.30 -11.69 -6.12
CA TRP A 236 -3.36 -10.86 -6.65
C TRP A 236 -3.45 -10.84 -8.18
N ALA A 237 -2.70 -11.72 -8.87
CA ALA A 237 -2.61 -11.80 -10.34
C ALA A 237 -3.93 -12.12 -11.09
N SER A 238 -5.02 -12.38 -10.36
CA SER A 238 -6.38 -12.53 -10.90
C SER A 238 -7.14 -11.21 -11.04
N SER A 239 -6.65 -10.13 -10.43
CA SER A 239 -7.21 -8.78 -10.51
C SER A 239 -6.61 -8.05 -11.71
N ALA A 240 -7.45 -7.51 -12.60
CA ALA A 240 -7.01 -6.84 -13.83
C ALA A 240 -6.89 -5.30 -13.70
N ASN A 241 -7.22 -4.76 -12.52
CA ASN A 241 -7.30 -3.33 -12.23
C ASN A 241 -7.48 -3.10 -10.72
N THR A 242 -7.41 -1.83 -10.28
CA THR A 242 -7.58 -1.46 -8.87
C THR A 242 -9.00 -1.73 -8.34
N GLN A 243 -10.05 -1.68 -9.16
CA GLN A 243 -11.42 -1.97 -8.73
C GLN A 243 -11.59 -3.45 -8.33
N ASP A 244 -10.88 -4.37 -9.01
CA ASP A 244 -10.81 -5.78 -8.63
C ASP A 244 -10.02 -5.97 -7.31
N LEU A 245 -8.93 -5.20 -7.11
CA LEU A 245 -8.18 -5.20 -5.85
C LEU A 245 -9.00 -4.65 -4.67
N VAL A 246 -9.83 -3.63 -4.91
CA VAL A 246 -10.83 -3.14 -3.96
C VAL A 246 -11.85 -4.23 -3.62
N ALA A 247 -12.33 -4.99 -4.59
CA ALA A 247 -13.22 -6.12 -4.34
C ALA A 247 -12.55 -7.23 -3.49
N VAL A 248 -11.26 -7.50 -3.70
CA VAL A 248 -10.46 -8.40 -2.85
C VAL A 248 -10.38 -7.85 -1.42
N LEU A 249 -9.99 -6.59 -1.22
CA LEU A 249 -9.91 -5.95 0.10
C LEU A 249 -11.27 -6.01 0.83
N VAL A 250 -12.36 -5.66 0.14
CA VAL A 250 -13.74 -5.73 0.63
C VAL A 250 -14.15 -7.15 1.05
N SER A 251 -13.64 -8.19 0.41
CA SER A 251 -13.93 -9.59 0.74
C SER A 251 -13.25 -10.10 2.02
N HIS A 252 -12.21 -9.40 2.51
CA HIS A 252 -11.48 -9.78 3.72
C HIS A 252 -11.97 -9.10 5.01
N GLN A 253 -12.88 -8.12 4.93
CA GLN A 253 -13.49 -7.50 6.11
C GLN A 253 -14.30 -8.54 6.90
N ARG A 254 -14.13 -8.57 8.22
CA ARG A 254 -14.82 -9.52 9.10
C ARG A 254 -16.16 -8.97 9.62
N PRO A 255 -17.08 -9.81 10.13
CA PRO A 255 -18.35 -9.35 10.72
C PRO A 255 -18.19 -8.42 11.94
N SER A 256 -17.00 -8.38 12.53
CA SER A 256 -16.56 -7.46 13.60
C SER A 256 -16.12 -6.08 13.09
N GLY A 257 -16.19 -5.83 11.78
CA GLY A 257 -15.83 -4.57 11.12
C GLY A 257 -14.35 -4.44 10.77
N ASP A 258 -13.48 -5.14 11.49
CA ASP A 258 -12.03 -5.13 11.30
C ASP A 258 -11.56 -5.91 10.07
N TRP A 259 -10.29 -5.68 9.72
CA TRP A 259 -9.50 -6.56 8.88
C TRP A 259 -8.47 -7.35 9.71
N PRO A 260 -8.24 -8.63 9.37
CA PRO A 260 -7.21 -9.44 10.00
C PRO A 260 -5.82 -8.98 9.56
N TYR A 261 -4.78 -9.30 10.35
CA TYR A 261 -3.39 -8.96 10.03
C TYR A 261 -2.90 -9.51 8.67
N ASP A 262 -3.41 -10.69 8.29
CA ASP A 262 -3.13 -11.32 7.00
C ASP A 262 -4.28 -12.23 6.53
N THR A 263 -4.35 -12.55 5.23
CA THR A 263 -5.46 -13.37 4.69
C THR A 263 -5.39 -14.87 5.03
N SER A 264 -4.39 -15.34 5.78
CA SER A 264 -4.33 -16.71 6.32
C SER A 264 -4.87 -16.79 7.76
N SER A 265 -4.74 -15.70 8.51
CA SER A 265 -5.19 -15.54 9.90
C SER A 265 -6.71 -15.38 10.07
N GLN A 266 -7.48 -15.43 8.98
CA GLN A 266 -8.92 -15.16 8.94
C GLN A 266 -9.78 -16.05 9.88
N ALA A 267 -9.25 -17.19 10.33
CA ALA A 267 -9.89 -18.12 11.28
C ALA A 267 -9.38 -18.02 12.74
N ALA A 268 -8.42 -17.14 13.06
CA ALA A 268 -7.85 -17.02 14.40
C ALA A 268 -8.68 -16.10 15.31
N ALA A 269 -9.07 -16.60 16.49
CA ALA A 269 -10.10 -16.00 17.34
C ALA A 269 -9.73 -14.66 18.04
N HIS A 270 -8.48 -14.21 17.94
CA HIS A 270 -7.97 -12.99 18.62
C HIS A 270 -6.96 -12.22 17.75
N VAL A 271 -7.31 -11.91 16.49
CA VAL A 271 -6.41 -11.17 15.56
C VAL A 271 -7.22 -10.19 14.71
N GLY A 272 -7.58 -9.01 15.25
CA GLY A 272 -8.03 -7.86 14.47
C GLY A 272 -6.96 -6.78 14.59
N ASP A 273 -6.54 -6.19 13.47
CA ASP A 273 -5.36 -5.33 13.44
C ASP A 273 -5.75 -3.87 13.18
N VAL A 274 -5.23 -2.93 13.99
CA VAL A 274 -5.56 -1.51 13.86
C VAL A 274 -4.87 -0.86 12.66
N SER A 275 -3.63 -1.25 12.32
CA SER A 275 -2.96 -0.75 11.12
C SER A 275 -3.71 -1.22 9.87
N VAL A 276 -3.98 -2.53 9.72
CA VAL A 276 -4.72 -3.04 8.55
C VAL A 276 -6.11 -2.43 8.45
N THR A 277 -6.85 -2.32 9.56
CA THR A 277 -8.21 -1.74 9.55
C THR A 277 -8.19 -0.25 9.20
N SER A 278 -7.22 0.52 9.71
CA SER A 278 -7.05 1.94 9.38
C SER A 278 -6.65 2.13 7.92
N TRP A 279 -5.71 1.32 7.40
CA TRP A 279 -5.33 1.33 5.99
C TRP A 279 -6.48 0.93 5.07
N ALA A 280 -7.28 -0.08 5.44
CA ALA A 280 -8.46 -0.47 4.68
C ALA A 280 -9.53 0.64 4.67
N ALA A 281 -9.78 1.29 5.81
CA ALA A 281 -10.70 2.43 5.89
C ALA A 281 -10.24 3.62 5.02
N MET A 282 -8.96 3.98 5.06
CA MET A 282 -8.38 5.03 4.21
C MET A 282 -8.45 4.66 2.72
N ALA A 283 -8.14 3.42 2.36
CA ALA A 283 -8.15 2.93 0.98
C ALA A 283 -9.57 2.93 0.38
N LEU A 284 -10.56 2.42 1.12
CA LEU A 284 -11.95 2.41 0.69
C LEU A 284 -12.54 3.83 0.64
N GLY A 285 -12.19 4.69 1.61
CA GLY A 285 -12.58 6.09 1.62
C GLY A 285 -12.07 6.84 0.40
N ALA A 286 -10.78 6.72 0.11
CA ALA A 286 -10.14 7.37 -1.04
C ALA A 286 -10.67 6.87 -2.39
N TRP A 287 -11.05 5.59 -2.50
CA TRP A 287 -11.53 5.01 -3.75
C TRP A 287 -13.01 5.34 -4.04
N ASP A 288 -13.91 5.01 -3.11
CA ASP A 288 -15.32 5.41 -3.14
C ASP A 288 -15.90 5.37 -1.72
N GLY A 289 -15.64 6.43 -0.95
CA GLY A 289 -16.14 6.57 0.41
C GLY A 289 -17.67 6.59 0.54
N ALA A 290 -18.41 6.81 -0.56
CA ALA A 290 -19.87 6.75 -0.58
C ALA A 290 -20.37 5.30 -0.76
N ALA A 291 -19.85 4.56 -1.74
CA ALA A 291 -20.19 3.14 -1.94
C ALA A 291 -19.65 2.22 -0.84
N HIS A 292 -18.71 2.70 0.00
CA HIS A 292 -18.11 1.93 1.08
C HIS A 292 -18.40 2.49 2.49
N ALA A 293 -19.31 3.47 2.61
CA ALA A 293 -19.61 4.18 3.86
C ALA A 293 -19.86 3.26 5.07
N ASP A 294 -20.75 2.26 4.94
CA ASP A 294 -21.07 1.32 6.04
C ASP A 294 -19.85 0.48 6.47
N ARG A 295 -18.99 0.14 5.52
CA ARG A 295 -17.77 -0.66 5.76
C ARG A 295 -16.69 0.16 6.45
N ILE A 296 -16.52 1.41 6.04
CA ILE A 296 -15.62 2.38 6.67
C ILE A 296 -16.08 2.64 8.10
N ALA A 297 -17.36 2.95 8.31
CA ALA A 297 -17.93 3.19 9.64
C ALA A 297 -17.76 1.98 10.58
N SER A 298 -17.95 0.75 10.08
CA SER A 298 -17.75 -0.47 10.85
C SER A 298 -16.27 -0.74 11.19
N GLY A 299 -15.34 -0.46 10.26
CA GLY A 299 -13.91 -0.55 10.53
C GLY A 299 -13.42 0.51 11.53
N LEU A 300 -13.87 1.75 11.40
CA LEU A 300 -13.54 2.81 12.34
C LEU A 300 -14.21 2.60 13.71
N GLN A 301 -15.39 1.98 13.77
CA GLN A 301 -15.97 1.51 15.05
C GLN A 301 -15.05 0.51 15.76
N PHE A 302 -14.40 -0.40 15.03
CA PHE A 302 -13.41 -1.30 15.62
C PHE A 302 -12.17 -0.54 16.13
N VAL A 303 -11.64 0.43 15.36
CA VAL A 303 -10.49 1.27 15.77
C VAL A 303 -10.82 2.09 17.02
N ARG A 304 -11.98 2.76 17.05
CA ARG A 304 -12.51 3.49 18.22
C ARG A 304 -12.58 2.58 19.47
N ALA A 305 -13.00 1.32 19.30
CA ALA A 305 -13.10 0.35 20.39
C ALA A 305 -11.74 -0.11 20.97
N GLN A 306 -10.62 0.23 20.33
CA GLN A 306 -9.27 -0.02 20.88
C GLN A 306 -8.75 1.16 21.72
N GLN A 307 -9.45 2.30 21.75
CA GLN A 307 -9.02 3.47 22.52
C GLN A 307 -9.24 3.28 24.02
N GLN A 308 -8.17 3.49 24.78
CA GLN A 308 -8.15 3.44 26.24
C GLN A 308 -8.53 4.80 26.85
N LEU A 309 -8.85 4.82 28.15
CA LEU A 309 -9.26 6.03 28.89
C LEU A 309 -8.19 7.15 28.93
N ASN A 310 -6.93 6.84 28.62
CA ASN A 310 -5.84 7.81 28.48
C ASN A 310 -5.65 8.31 27.04
N GLY A 311 -6.51 7.91 26.09
CA GLY A 311 -6.40 8.23 24.66
C GLY A 311 -5.57 7.25 23.81
N GLN A 312 -4.84 6.32 24.43
CA GLN A 312 -4.05 5.32 23.70
C GLN A 312 -4.95 4.41 22.86
N ILE A 313 -4.81 4.43 21.54
CA ILE A 313 -5.35 3.39 20.66
C ILE A 313 -4.38 2.20 20.71
N LEU A 314 -4.86 1.02 21.13
CA LEU A 314 -4.03 -0.19 21.18
C LEU A 314 -3.79 -0.74 19.77
N THR A 315 -2.53 -0.85 19.37
CA THR A 315 -2.14 -1.30 18.02
C THR A 315 -2.33 -2.80 17.84
N ASN A 316 -2.04 -3.56 18.90
CA ASN A 316 -2.24 -4.99 19.03
C ASN A 316 -3.32 -5.28 20.10
N PRO A 317 -4.60 -5.44 19.73
CA PRO A 317 -5.67 -5.76 20.67
C PRO A 317 -5.40 -7.04 21.47
N GLY A 318 -5.56 -6.97 22.79
CA GLY A 318 -5.30 -8.08 23.71
C GLY A 318 -3.88 -8.13 24.31
N TYR A 319 -2.95 -7.29 23.85
CA TYR A 319 -1.62 -7.12 24.47
C TYR A 319 -1.65 -6.00 25.54
N PRO A 320 -0.88 -6.11 26.65
CA PRO A 320 -0.82 -5.07 27.68
C PRO A 320 -0.44 -3.69 27.11
N PRO A 321 -1.11 -2.58 27.49
CA PRO A 321 -0.87 -1.24 26.96
C PRO A 321 0.58 -0.77 27.02
N GLU A 322 1.30 -1.15 28.08
CA GLU A 322 2.71 -0.86 28.33
C GLU A 322 3.69 -1.69 27.47
N THR A 323 3.19 -2.72 26.78
CA THR A 323 3.95 -3.54 25.82
C THR A 323 3.61 -3.24 24.35
N GLN A 324 2.71 -2.27 24.10
CA GLN A 324 2.29 -1.88 22.75
C GLN A 324 3.46 -1.25 21.98
N THR A 325 3.62 -1.65 20.72
CA THR A 325 4.62 -1.11 19.79
C THR A 325 3.95 -0.35 18.66
N GLY A 326 4.59 0.71 18.16
CA GLY A 326 4.11 1.46 17.00
C GLY A 326 3.29 2.69 17.38
N VAL A 327 3.95 3.70 17.98
CA VAL A 327 3.40 5.06 18.09
C VAL A 327 2.97 5.60 16.71
N GLN A 328 3.68 5.18 15.65
CA GLN A 328 3.28 5.32 14.24
C GLN A 328 1.86 4.84 13.93
N VAL A 329 1.49 3.62 14.35
CA VAL A 329 0.18 3.02 14.05
C VAL A 329 -0.94 3.73 14.80
N HIS A 330 -0.65 4.34 15.96
CA HIS A 330 -1.57 5.27 16.62
C HIS A 330 -1.79 6.52 15.76
N GLY A 331 -0.72 7.16 15.27
CA GLY A 331 -0.82 8.28 14.32
C GLY A 331 -1.62 7.95 13.06
N GLU A 332 -1.39 6.78 12.45
CA GLU A 332 -2.16 6.29 11.30
C GLU A 332 -3.63 6.01 11.62
N ALA A 333 -3.94 5.56 12.83
CA ALA A 333 -5.32 5.42 13.29
C ALA A 333 -6.01 6.79 13.40
N LEU A 334 -5.33 7.83 13.90
CA LEU A 334 -5.86 9.20 13.91
C LEU A 334 -6.09 9.74 12.49
N VAL A 335 -5.20 9.44 11.53
CA VAL A 335 -5.44 9.76 10.12
C VAL A 335 -6.74 9.12 9.63
N ALA A 336 -6.91 7.81 9.83
CA ALA A 336 -8.08 7.08 9.35
C ALA A 336 -9.40 7.57 9.98
N LEU A 337 -9.39 7.87 11.28
CA LEU A 337 -10.53 8.44 12.03
C LEU A 337 -10.90 9.85 11.52
N GLY A 338 -9.91 10.70 11.23
CA GLY A 338 -10.12 12.07 10.72
C GLY A 338 -10.49 12.15 9.23
N THR A 339 -10.26 11.09 8.44
CA THR A 339 -10.69 10.99 7.04
C THR A 339 -11.96 10.14 6.85
N GLU A 340 -12.80 9.98 7.88
CA GLU A 340 -14.03 9.17 7.79
C GLU A 340 -14.93 9.63 6.63
N ARG A 341 -15.38 8.67 5.80
CA ARG A 341 -16.09 8.86 4.50
C ARG A 341 -15.23 9.32 3.32
N GLY A 342 -13.91 9.35 3.46
CA GLY A 342 -13.02 9.64 2.33
C GLY A 342 -12.95 11.11 1.94
N THR A 343 -13.15 12.02 2.90
CA THR A 343 -12.74 13.42 2.71
C THR A 343 -11.22 13.47 2.47
N PRO A 344 -10.75 13.99 1.32
CA PRO A 344 -9.34 14.26 1.11
C PRO A 344 -8.77 15.14 2.23
N PHE A 345 -7.46 15.03 2.49
CA PHE A 345 -6.78 15.87 3.47
C PHE A 345 -6.95 17.37 3.12
N GLU A 346 -6.91 17.67 1.83
CA GLU A 346 -7.15 18.97 1.20
C GLU A 346 -8.54 19.54 1.50
N ASP A 347 -9.54 18.68 1.74
CA ASP A 347 -10.93 19.05 2.00
C ASP A 347 -11.22 19.28 3.49
N LEU A 348 -10.33 18.85 4.40
CA LEU A 348 -10.44 19.08 5.84
C LEU A 348 -10.09 20.53 6.17
N ALA A 349 -11.09 21.39 6.37
CA ALA A 349 -10.89 22.78 6.83
C ALA A 349 -11.20 22.90 8.34
N PRO A 350 -10.40 23.63 9.13
CA PRO A 350 -10.68 23.84 10.56
C PRO A 350 -12.08 24.44 10.81
N PRO A 351 -12.77 24.09 11.91
CA PRO A 351 -14.12 24.58 12.21
C PRO A 351 -14.24 26.12 12.32
N GLY A 352 -14.49 26.78 11.18
CA GLY A 352 -14.67 28.23 11.08
C GLY A 352 -14.22 28.85 9.76
N GLU A 353 -13.28 28.22 9.04
CA GLU A 353 -12.79 28.76 7.78
C GLU A 353 -13.74 28.47 6.61
N THR A 354 -14.07 29.51 5.84
CA THR A 354 -14.93 29.36 4.65
C THR A 354 -14.06 29.14 3.43
N ARG A 355 -14.21 27.98 2.78
CA ARG A 355 -13.50 27.64 1.54
C ARG A 355 -13.65 28.75 0.49
N THR A 356 -12.53 29.26 0.00
CA THR A 356 -12.47 29.87 -1.34
C THR A 356 -12.16 28.73 -2.32
N PRO A 357 -12.99 28.48 -3.34
CA PRO A 357 -12.76 27.35 -4.24
C PRO A 357 -11.51 27.57 -5.11
N THR A 358 -10.49 26.74 -4.87
CA THR A 358 -9.34 26.55 -5.76
C THR A 358 -9.83 25.94 -7.09
N PRO A 359 -9.34 26.36 -8.26
CA PRO A 359 -9.84 25.87 -9.55
C PRO A 359 -9.53 24.38 -9.79
N ASP A 360 -10.53 23.63 -10.26
CA ASP A 360 -10.41 22.22 -10.67
C ASP A 360 -9.38 22.02 -11.80
N TRP A 361 -8.46 21.08 -11.61
CA TRP A 361 -7.51 20.64 -12.65
C TRP A 361 -8.16 19.71 -13.69
N THR A 362 -9.07 20.27 -14.49
CA THR A 362 -9.62 19.56 -15.66
C THR A 362 -8.61 19.51 -16.81
N ALA A 363 -8.05 18.32 -17.04
CA ALA A 363 -7.03 18.08 -18.06
C ALA A 363 -7.51 18.49 -19.47
N THR A 364 -6.84 19.48 -20.07
CA THR A 364 -7.17 20.03 -21.40
C THR A 364 -6.01 19.79 -22.38
N ALA A 365 -6.32 19.26 -23.56
CA ALA A 365 -5.33 18.81 -24.53
C ALA A 365 -4.50 19.95 -25.16
N SER A 366 -3.22 19.69 -25.40
CA SER A 366 -2.24 20.66 -25.93
C SER A 366 -2.57 21.18 -27.32
N ARG A 367 -2.59 22.52 -27.47
CA ARG A 367 -2.32 23.25 -28.73
C ARG A 367 -1.58 24.56 -28.45
N THR A 368 -0.35 24.67 -28.96
CA THR A 368 0.48 25.88 -28.89
C THR A 368 -0.10 27.02 -29.72
N PRO A 369 -0.06 28.28 -29.23
CA PRO A 369 0.80 29.27 -29.90
C PRO A 369 1.61 30.15 -28.93
N THR A 370 2.44 31.04 -29.48
CA THR A 370 3.62 31.62 -28.80
C THR A 370 3.47 33.12 -28.43
N ALA A 371 4.25 33.56 -27.42
CA ALA A 371 4.88 34.89 -27.25
C ALA A 371 4.30 35.94 -26.26
N SER A 372 4.97 36.03 -25.09
CA SER A 372 5.64 37.24 -24.55
C SER A 372 4.87 38.53 -24.23
N ARG A 373 4.79 38.88 -22.92
CA ARG A 373 5.51 40.01 -22.28
C ARG A 373 5.31 40.08 -20.74
N THR A 374 6.17 40.82 -20.05
CA THR A 374 6.33 40.85 -18.57
C THR A 374 5.86 42.22 -17.95
N PRO A 375 5.98 42.52 -16.63
CA PRO A 375 4.79 42.88 -15.83
C PRO A 375 4.76 44.34 -15.31
N THR A 376 3.73 44.68 -14.53
CA THR A 376 3.66 45.92 -13.71
C THR A 376 2.96 45.63 -12.38
N ALA A 377 3.43 46.24 -11.29
CA ALA A 377 2.88 46.07 -9.94
C ALA A 377 2.46 47.41 -9.32
N THR A 378 1.44 47.38 -8.43
CA THR A 378 0.91 48.56 -7.72
C THR A 378 0.65 48.21 -6.25
N ARG A 379 0.84 49.18 -5.33
CA ARG A 379 0.78 48.99 -3.86
C ARG A 379 -0.51 49.54 -3.21
N THR A 380 -0.82 49.00 -2.03
CA THR A 380 -1.92 49.36 -1.11
C THR A 380 -1.78 50.74 -0.45
N PRO A 381 -2.89 51.48 -0.27
CA PRO A 381 -3.28 52.06 1.03
C PRO A 381 -4.82 52.01 1.27
N THR A 382 -5.45 52.22 2.45
CA THR A 382 -5.06 52.22 3.88
C THR A 382 -6.36 52.15 4.73
N ALA A 383 -6.28 51.80 6.03
CA ALA A 383 -7.43 51.53 6.92
C ALA A 383 -8.31 52.74 7.35
N SER A 384 -9.48 52.45 7.92
CA SER A 384 -10.35 53.38 8.69
C SER A 384 -10.96 52.68 9.93
N ARG A 385 -11.42 53.44 10.94
CA ARG A 385 -11.75 52.91 12.29
C ARG A 385 -12.74 53.81 13.06
N THR A 386 -13.64 53.20 13.86
CA THR A 386 -14.26 53.78 15.10
C THR A 386 -15.35 54.88 14.90
N PRO A 387 -16.33 55.11 15.82
CA PRO A 387 -17.10 54.24 16.76
C PRO A 387 -18.64 54.36 16.59
N THR A 388 -19.44 53.73 17.48
CA THR A 388 -20.48 54.38 18.33
C THR A 388 -21.09 53.40 19.37
N ARG A 389 -21.47 53.89 20.56
CA ARG A 389 -22.20 53.15 21.64
C ARG A 389 -23.68 53.57 21.66
N THR A 390 -24.58 52.80 22.30
CA THR A 390 -25.47 53.31 23.42
C THR A 390 -26.51 52.29 23.96
N ARG A 391 -26.44 52.08 25.29
CA ARG A 391 -27.47 51.72 26.32
C ARG A 391 -28.44 50.53 26.19
N THR A 392 -28.38 49.72 27.25
CA THR A 392 -29.44 48.88 27.87
C THR A 392 -30.60 49.72 28.47
N PRO A 393 -31.78 49.11 28.66
CA PRO A 393 -32.54 49.29 29.91
C PRO A 393 -32.91 47.95 30.58
N THR A 394 -32.95 47.94 31.91
CA THR A 394 -33.35 46.78 32.75
C THR A 394 -34.76 47.02 33.33
N ALA A 395 -35.55 45.97 33.49
CA ALA A 395 -36.76 45.96 34.31
C ALA A 395 -36.87 44.62 35.06
N ASP A 396 -37.51 44.63 36.22
CA ASP A 396 -37.43 43.59 37.26
C ASP A 396 -38.84 43.21 37.79
N ARG A 397 -39.02 41.95 38.24
CA ARG A 397 -40.14 41.49 39.09
C ARG A 397 -40.00 40.03 39.58
N THR A 398 -39.90 39.89 40.91
CA THR A 398 -40.17 38.69 41.74
C THR A 398 -41.71 38.43 41.80
N ALA A 399 -42.32 37.33 42.28
CA ALA A 399 -41.94 36.38 43.34
C ALA A 399 -42.61 34.97 43.27
N ALA A 400 -42.40 34.19 44.35
CA ALA A 400 -42.71 32.78 44.66
C ALA A 400 -44.23 32.37 44.68
N ALA A 401 -44.69 31.13 44.98
CA ALA A 401 -44.04 30.04 45.75
C ALA A 401 -44.58 28.58 45.53
N THR A 402 -43.68 27.62 45.78
CA THR A 402 -43.78 26.32 46.50
C THR A 402 -45.09 25.50 46.54
N GLN A 403 -45.02 24.21 46.15
CA GLN A 403 -45.57 23.07 46.95
C GLN A 403 -45.03 21.68 46.57
N THR A 404 -44.98 20.77 47.56
CA THR A 404 -44.50 19.36 47.59
C THR A 404 -45.03 18.82 48.95
N PRO A 405 -45.43 17.53 49.21
CA PRO A 405 -44.66 16.32 48.85
C PRO A 405 -45.40 14.94 48.69
N THR A 406 -44.59 13.90 48.42
CA THR A 406 -44.76 12.45 48.74
C THR A 406 -45.91 11.60 48.16
N GLY A 407 -45.52 10.40 47.70
CA GLY A 407 -46.35 9.21 47.48
C GLY A 407 -45.43 8.02 47.17
N ASP A 408 -45.44 6.99 48.00
CA ASP A 408 -44.49 5.85 47.99
C ASP A 408 -45.19 4.52 47.61
N GLN A 409 -44.41 3.46 47.37
CA GLN A 409 -44.69 2.00 47.44
C GLN A 409 -44.17 1.18 46.23
N THR A 410 -43.80 -0.07 46.51
CA THR A 410 -43.19 -1.06 45.59
C THR A 410 -43.93 -2.40 45.70
N ALA A 411 -44.13 -3.17 44.61
CA ALA A 411 -44.04 -4.66 44.58
C ALA A 411 -44.57 -5.36 43.29
N THR A 412 -43.69 -6.11 42.63
CA THR A 412 -43.86 -7.54 42.21
C THR A 412 -44.95 -7.94 41.17
N ALA A 413 -44.73 -9.07 40.49
CA ALA A 413 -45.37 -9.46 39.22
C ALA A 413 -46.34 -10.66 39.28
N SER A 414 -47.09 -10.88 38.18
CA SER A 414 -47.77 -12.16 37.85
C SER A 414 -47.87 -12.37 36.32
N ARG A 415 -48.44 -13.51 35.86
CA ARG A 415 -48.29 -14.06 34.49
C ARG A 415 -49.64 -14.30 33.77
N THR A 416 -49.72 -13.97 32.47
CA THR A 416 -50.35 -14.77 31.36
C THR A 416 -51.90 -15.04 31.42
N PRO A 417 -52.70 -15.36 30.35
CA PRO A 417 -52.48 -15.50 28.88
C PRO A 417 -53.44 -14.70 27.91
N THR A 418 -53.10 -14.66 26.60
CA THR A 418 -53.82 -15.12 25.35
C THR A 418 -55.38 -15.13 25.27
N PRO A 419 -56.09 -15.03 24.10
CA PRO A 419 -55.71 -14.87 22.66
C PRO A 419 -56.42 -13.75 21.84
N THR A 420 -56.08 -13.62 20.54
CA THR A 420 -57.08 -13.50 19.45
C THR A 420 -56.59 -14.25 18.20
N ARG A 421 -57.51 -14.77 17.37
CA ARG A 421 -57.24 -15.52 16.11
C ARG A 421 -57.95 -14.84 14.93
N THR A 422 -57.40 -14.98 13.72
CA THR A 422 -58.17 -15.09 12.46
C THR A 422 -57.32 -15.86 11.45
N SER A 423 -57.95 -16.53 10.48
CA SER A 423 -57.33 -17.54 9.61
C SER A 423 -57.74 -17.39 8.14
N THR A 424 -56.85 -17.79 7.23
CA THR A 424 -57.21 -18.38 5.93
C THR A 424 -56.21 -19.52 5.65
N ALA A 425 -56.58 -20.53 4.85
CA ALA A 425 -55.92 -21.84 4.85
C ALA A 425 -55.92 -22.52 3.47
N THR A 426 -55.49 -23.79 3.41
CA THR A 426 -55.68 -24.78 2.30
C THR A 426 -54.51 -24.77 1.28
N ARG A 427 -53.81 -25.88 0.94
CA ARG A 427 -54.05 -27.32 1.25
C ARG A 427 -52.79 -28.24 1.20
N THR A 428 -52.91 -29.40 1.87
CA THR A 428 -52.13 -30.66 1.82
C THR A 428 -52.34 -31.47 0.51
N PRO A 429 -51.67 -32.64 0.26
CA PRO A 429 -50.81 -33.51 1.09
C PRO A 429 -49.37 -33.67 0.49
N THR A 430 -48.48 -34.66 0.72
CA THR A 430 -48.52 -36.03 1.30
C THR A 430 -47.11 -36.47 1.81
N ALA A 431 -46.98 -37.57 2.57
CA ALA A 431 -45.71 -38.24 2.88
C ALA A 431 -45.81 -39.77 2.72
N THR A 432 -44.83 -40.42 2.05
CA THR A 432 -44.86 -41.88 1.76
C THR A 432 -43.48 -42.57 1.77
N ARG A 433 -43.24 -43.32 2.86
CA ARG A 433 -42.60 -44.67 2.97
C ARG A 433 -41.24 -45.01 2.35
N THR A 434 -40.37 -45.50 3.22
CA THR A 434 -39.30 -46.50 3.01
C THR A 434 -39.76 -47.80 2.32
N PRO A 435 -38.96 -48.39 1.42
CA PRO A 435 -39.07 -49.79 0.99
C PRO A 435 -38.10 -50.75 1.72
N THR A 436 -38.52 -52.01 1.86
CA THR A 436 -37.86 -53.12 2.58
C THR A 436 -36.71 -53.77 1.77
N PRO A 437 -35.68 -54.38 2.39
CA PRO A 437 -34.65 -55.16 1.69
C PRO A 437 -35.21 -56.31 0.82
N THR A 438 -34.60 -56.51 -0.36
CA THR A 438 -35.02 -57.52 -1.35
C THR A 438 -33.95 -58.60 -1.59
N ARG A 439 -34.26 -59.80 -1.07
CA ARG A 439 -33.87 -61.16 -1.50
C ARG A 439 -32.63 -61.40 -2.37
N THR A 440 -31.76 -62.27 -1.84
CA THR A 440 -30.78 -63.10 -2.55
C THR A 440 -31.41 -63.94 -3.68
N PRO A 441 -30.83 -63.98 -4.89
CA PRO A 441 -31.14 -64.97 -5.92
C PRO A 441 -30.29 -66.25 -5.80
N THR A 442 -30.89 -67.40 -6.08
CA THR A 442 -30.27 -68.74 -6.14
C THR A 442 -29.27 -68.83 -7.32
N PRO A 443 -28.14 -69.55 -7.20
CA PRO A 443 -27.20 -69.72 -8.32
C PRO A 443 -27.81 -70.48 -9.50
N ALA A 444 -27.64 -69.95 -10.71
CA ALA A 444 -27.96 -70.63 -11.96
C ALA A 444 -26.69 -71.17 -12.62
N THR A 445 -26.58 -72.50 -12.74
CA THR A 445 -25.49 -73.15 -13.47
C THR A 445 -25.74 -73.09 -14.97
N SER A 446 -25.01 -72.24 -15.68
CA SER A 446 -24.86 -72.32 -17.13
C SER A 446 -23.43 -71.95 -17.51
N ALA A 447 -22.75 -72.81 -18.24
CA ALA A 447 -21.35 -72.63 -18.60
C ALA A 447 -21.21 -71.89 -19.94
N THR A 448 -20.89 -70.60 -19.86
CA THR A 448 -20.40 -69.80 -20.99
C THR A 448 -18.99 -69.32 -20.65
N PRO A 449 -17.97 -69.58 -21.48
CA PRO A 449 -16.62 -69.08 -21.19
C PRO A 449 -16.60 -67.54 -21.24
N PRO A 450 -15.86 -66.87 -20.34
CA PRO A 450 -15.69 -65.43 -20.44
C PRO A 450 -14.91 -65.08 -21.72
N PRO A 451 -15.16 -63.90 -22.33
CA PRO A 451 -14.29 -63.41 -23.40
C PRO A 451 -12.85 -63.25 -22.87
N PRO A 452 -11.83 -63.38 -23.74
CA PRO A 452 -10.44 -63.22 -23.32
C PRO A 452 -10.24 -61.82 -22.72
N VAL A 453 -9.56 -61.75 -21.58
CA VAL A 453 -9.16 -60.48 -20.98
C VAL A 453 -8.20 -59.76 -21.92
N THR A 454 -8.70 -58.73 -22.60
CA THR A 454 -7.86 -57.82 -23.37
C THR A 454 -6.86 -57.18 -22.42
N ALA A 455 -5.57 -57.41 -22.66
CA ALA A 455 -4.52 -56.77 -21.88
C ALA A 455 -4.71 -55.25 -21.96
N SER A 456 -4.79 -54.59 -20.80
CA SER A 456 -4.74 -53.13 -20.74
C SER A 456 -3.47 -52.68 -21.48
N PRO A 457 -3.55 -51.70 -22.40
CA PRO A 457 -2.38 -51.26 -23.14
C PRO A 457 -1.31 -50.83 -22.14
N SER A 458 -0.12 -51.43 -22.23
CA SER A 458 1.04 -51.02 -21.45
C SER A 458 1.24 -49.52 -21.68
N ALA A 459 1.43 -48.76 -20.62
CA ALA A 459 1.59 -47.31 -20.72
C ALA A 459 2.78 -47.00 -21.64
N MET A 460 2.47 -46.56 -22.86
CA MET A 460 3.47 -46.15 -23.83
C MET A 460 4.35 -45.09 -23.16
N PRO A 461 5.69 -45.23 -23.18
CA PRO A 461 6.55 -44.25 -22.53
C PRO A 461 6.25 -42.88 -23.13
N SER A 462 5.84 -41.93 -22.28
CA SER A 462 5.57 -40.56 -22.73
C SER A 462 6.82 -40.07 -23.46
N PRO A 463 6.70 -39.52 -24.67
CA PRO A 463 7.85 -38.95 -25.36
C PRO A 463 8.49 -37.90 -24.44
N THR A 464 9.80 -38.02 -24.21
CA THR A 464 10.56 -36.98 -23.51
C THR A 464 10.43 -35.70 -24.34
N PRO A 465 9.93 -34.59 -23.76
CA PRO A 465 9.78 -33.35 -24.52
C PRO A 465 11.14 -32.92 -25.07
N PRO A 466 11.21 -32.42 -26.32
CA PRO A 466 12.46 -31.91 -26.87
C PRO A 466 12.96 -30.79 -25.97
N THR A 467 14.23 -30.88 -25.60
CA THR A 467 14.85 -30.03 -24.57
C THR A 467 16.04 -29.31 -25.18
N TRP A 468 16.08 -28.00 -25.02
CA TRP A 468 17.18 -27.11 -25.40
C TRP A 468 17.87 -26.59 -24.13
N VAL A 469 19.19 -26.43 -24.17
CA VAL A 469 19.98 -25.83 -23.08
C VAL A 469 20.81 -24.71 -23.66
N PHE A 470 20.58 -23.48 -23.19
CA PHE A 470 21.29 -22.28 -23.61
C PHE A 470 22.25 -21.83 -22.50
N THR A 471 23.50 -21.58 -22.85
CA THR A 471 24.47 -20.86 -22.01
C THR A 471 24.27 -19.34 -22.18
N PRO A 472 24.68 -18.51 -21.21
CA PRO A 472 24.61 -17.07 -21.36
C PRO A 472 25.53 -16.60 -22.49
N VAL A 473 25.01 -15.67 -23.31
CA VAL A 473 25.79 -14.94 -24.33
C VAL A 473 26.50 -13.71 -23.73
N ALA A 474 26.11 -13.30 -22.53
CA ALA A 474 26.75 -12.26 -21.73
C ALA A 474 26.32 -12.39 -20.27
N ASP A 475 27.24 -12.22 -19.31
CA ASP A 475 26.88 -11.92 -17.93
C ASP A 475 27.86 -10.96 -17.22
N THR A 476 27.40 -10.32 -16.15
CA THR A 476 28.23 -9.49 -15.25
C THR A 476 27.43 -9.23 -13.98
N PHE A 477 28.08 -8.78 -12.91
CA PHE A 477 27.40 -7.98 -11.90
C PHE A 477 27.66 -6.49 -12.11
N ILE A 478 26.70 -5.67 -11.71
CA ILE A 478 26.87 -4.22 -11.56
C ILE A 478 27.07 -3.91 -10.07
N ALA A 479 28.00 -3.03 -9.75
CA ALA A 479 28.30 -2.63 -8.37
C ALA A 479 28.08 -1.13 -8.18
N GLN A 480 27.46 -0.76 -7.06
CA GLN A 480 27.25 0.63 -6.67
C GLN A 480 28.58 1.34 -6.37
N ALA A 481 29.53 0.61 -5.79
CA ALA A 481 30.90 1.06 -5.59
C ALA A 481 31.66 1.00 -6.92
N GLY A 482 32.05 2.16 -7.45
CA GLY A 482 32.70 2.26 -8.76
C GLY A 482 31.70 2.14 -9.93
N PRO A 483 30.78 3.11 -10.10
CA PRO A 483 29.60 2.94 -10.95
C PRO A 483 29.87 2.78 -12.46
N SER A 484 31.08 3.12 -12.92
CA SER A 484 31.56 2.90 -14.29
C SER A 484 32.40 1.64 -14.47
N GLN A 485 32.59 0.83 -13.42
CA GLN A 485 33.30 -0.45 -13.52
C GLN A 485 32.41 -1.52 -14.15
N ASN A 486 33.06 -2.43 -14.86
CA ASN A 486 32.46 -3.63 -15.43
C ASN A 486 33.10 -4.87 -14.78
N HIS A 487 32.32 -5.95 -14.67
CA HIS A 487 32.75 -7.20 -14.03
C HIS A 487 32.46 -8.44 -14.89
N GLY A 488 32.25 -8.28 -16.21
CA GLY A 488 31.97 -9.35 -17.19
C GLY A 488 33.19 -10.21 -17.56
N SER A 489 34.01 -10.51 -16.56
CA SER A 489 35.14 -11.46 -16.60
C SER A 489 35.40 -12.08 -15.21
N ALA A 490 34.54 -11.80 -14.23
CA ALA A 490 34.64 -12.34 -12.88
C ALA A 490 33.90 -13.67 -12.81
N THR A 491 34.63 -14.75 -12.49
CA THR A 491 34.13 -16.14 -12.38
C THR A 491 33.02 -16.37 -11.33
N ALA A 492 32.64 -15.33 -10.59
CA ALA A 492 31.53 -15.34 -9.65
C ALA A 492 30.70 -14.05 -9.78
N LEU A 493 29.41 -14.25 -10.07
CA LEU A 493 28.40 -13.22 -10.15
C LEU A 493 27.93 -12.84 -8.74
N ASN A 494 28.50 -11.77 -8.21
CA ASN A 494 28.27 -11.33 -6.83
C ASN A 494 26.93 -10.60 -6.69
N MET A 495 26.20 -10.92 -5.62
CA MET A 495 24.92 -10.32 -5.27
C MET A 495 24.87 -9.90 -3.80
N ARG A 496 24.44 -8.66 -3.59
CA ARG A 496 24.13 -8.08 -2.27
C ARG A 496 23.23 -6.88 -2.48
N GLN A 497 22.07 -6.81 -1.84
CA GLN A 497 21.32 -5.55 -1.72
C GLN A 497 21.32 -5.10 -0.26
N THR A 498 22.00 -3.99 0.01
CA THR A 498 21.71 -3.09 1.12
C THR A 498 21.57 -1.68 0.57
N PHE A 499 21.03 -0.76 1.37
CA PHE A 499 20.78 0.61 0.95
C PHE A 499 22.05 1.43 0.63
N SER A 500 23.17 1.08 1.29
CA SER A 500 24.48 1.72 1.11
C SER A 500 25.46 0.89 0.28
N THR A 501 25.17 -0.39 0.03
CA THR A 501 26.01 -1.30 -0.77
C THR A 501 25.14 -2.24 -1.59
N SER A 502 25.04 -1.98 -2.89
CA SER A 502 24.29 -2.81 -3.82
C SER A 502 25.17 -3.39 -4.93
N GLU A 503 25.01 -4.68 -5.17
CA GLU A 503 25.64 -5.50 -6.21
C GLU A 503 24.55 -6.40 -6.82
N VAL A 504 24.33 -6.30 -8.12
CA VAL A 504 23.24 -7.01 -8.83
C VAL A 504 23.81 -7.74 -10.05
N PRO A 505 23.80 -9.07 -10.10
CA PRO A 505 24.18 -9.84 -11.27
C PRO A 505 23.05 -9.93 -12.30
N PHE A 506 23.46 -9.88 -13.56
CA PHE A 506 22.65 -9.98 -14.77
C PHE A 506 23.20 -11.10 -15.64
N VAL A 507 22.32 -12.02 -16.08
CA VAL A 507 22.64 -13.07 -17.06
C VAL A 507 21.74 -12.92 -18.27
N ARG A 508 22.29 -13.00 -19.49
CA ARG A 508 21.55 -12.83 -20.74
C ARG A 508 21.70 -14.05 -21.64
N PHE A 509 20.57 -14.57 -22.09
CA PHE A 509 20.49 -15.68 -23.04
C PHE A 509 19.94 -15.19 -24.38
N GLU A 510 20.40 -15.79 -25.48
CA GLU A 510 19.77 -15.69 -26.79
C GLU A 510 19.17 -17.07 -27.11
N VAL A 511 17.84 -17.14 -27.11
CA VAL A 511 17.07 -18.36 -27.39
C VAL A 511 16.77 -18.40 -28.88
N ALA A 512 17.22 -19.47 -29.55
CA ALA A 512 17.03 -19.69 -30.97
C ALA A 512 16.78 -21.17 -31.28
N GLY A 513 15.97 -21.47 -32.30
CA GLY A 513 15.65 -22.83 -32.73
C GLY A 513 14.59 -23.56 -31.88
N VAL A 514 13.90 -22.85 -30.97
CA VAL A 514 12.78 -23.39 -30.17
C VAL A 514 11.46 -23.14 -30.93
N PRO A 515 10.50 -24.08 -30.94
CA PRO A 515 9.14 -23.82 -31.46
C PRO A 515 8.37 -22.86 -30.54
N ALA A 516 7.23 -22.34 -31.03
CA ALA A 516 6.42 -21.38 -30.25
C ALA A 516 5.75 -22.00 -29.00
N ASP A 517 5.46 -23.30 -29.01
CA ASP A 517 4.76 -24.00 -27.93
C ASP A 517 5.72 -24.47 -26.81
N VAL A 518 6.35 -23.49 -26.13
CA VAL A 518 7.13 -23.75 -24.91
C VAL A 518 6.23 -24.34 -23.83
N ALA A 519 6.56 -25.55 -23.36
CA ALA A 519 5.88 -26.23 -22.26
C ALA A 519 6.41 -25.77 -20.89
N ARG A 520 7.72 -25.58 -20.80
CA ARG A 520 8.46 -25.28 -19.57
C ARG A 520 9.77 -24.56 -19.90
N ALA A 521 10.12 -23.54 -19.13
CA ALA A 521 11.45 -22.94 -19.16
C ALA A 521 11.98 -22.74 -17.73
N ARG A 522 13.28 -22.98 -17.53
CA ARG A 522 13.94 -22.93 -16.23
C ARG A 522 15.31 -22.27 -16.33
N VAL A 523 15.56 -21.25 -15.51
CA VAL A 523 16.92 -20.75 -15.28
C VAL A 523 17.55 -21.57 -14.17
N ARG A 524 18.72 -22.17 -14.45
CA ARG A 524 19.51 -22.97 -13.50
C ARG A 524 20.75 -22.17 -13.14
N LEU A 525 21.03 -22.03 -11.85
CA LEU A 525 22.15 -21.26 -11.32
C LEU A 525 22.94 -22.13 -10.32
N TYR A 526 24.26 -22.11 -10.42
CA TYR A 526 25.12 -22.76 -9.43
C TYR A 526 25.55 -21.75 -8.36
N VAL A 527 25.17 -21.97 -7.10
CA VAL A 527 25.48 -21.07 -5.98
C VAL A 527 26.92 -21.30 -5.53
N THR A 528 27.77 -20.29 -5.73
CA THR A 528 29.18 -20.31 -5.34
C THR A 528 29.37 -19.85 -3.89
N ALA A 529 28.62 -18.84 -3.41
CA ALA A 529 28.66 -18.38 -2.02
C ALA A 529 27.27 -18.01 -1.46
N GLY A 530 27.08 -18.30 -0.17
CA GLY A 530 25.87 -18.01 0.61
C GLY A 530 25.69 -19.00 1.77
N ALA A 531 25.07 -18.54 2.85
CA ALA A 531 24.81 -19.31 4.08
C ALA A 531 23.36 -19.85 4.16
N GLY A 532 22.57 -19.69 3.09
CA GLY A 532 21.18 -20.14 2.99
C GLY A 532 20.14 -19.01 2.90
N GLU A 533 20.58 -17.77 2.69
CA GLU A 533 19.73 -16.59 2.56
C GLU A 533 18.81 -16.66 1.32
N SER A 534 17.73 -15.87 1.35
CA SER A 534 16.77 -15.80 0.24
C SER A 534 17.25 -14.82 -0.83
N ALA A 535 17.35 -15.29 -2.07
CA ALA A 535 17.48 -14.48 -3.27
C ALA A 535 16.18 -14.53 -4.10
N THR A 536 16.02 -13.55 -4.99
CA THR A 536 14.89 -13.42 -5.91
C THR A 536 15.42 -13.22 -7.33
N LEU A 537 14.90 -13.98 -8.29
CA LEU A 537 15.13 -13.76 -9.71
C LEU A 537 14.10 -12.76 -10.24
N TYR A 538 14.54 -11.78 -11.00
CA TYR A 538 13.73 -10.77 -11.68
C TYR A 538 13.94 -10.85 -13.19
N ARG A 539 12.96 -10.40 -13.97
CA ARG A 539 13.22 -10.06 -15.38
C ARG A 539 14.11 -8.82 -15.40
N GLY A 540 15.31 -8.93 -15.97
CA GLY A 540 16.18 -7.77 -16.18
C GLY A 540 15.89 -7.10 -17.53
N SER A 541 16.36 -5.87 -17.71
CA SER A 541 16.31 -5.21 -19.02
C SER A 541 17.24 -5.90 -20.01
N ASP A 542 16.79 -6.08 -21.26
CA ASP A 542 17.63 -6.56 -22.37
C ASP A 542 18.51 -5.46 -22.97
N THR A 543 18.22 -4.19 -22.67
CA THR A 543 18.87 -3.00 -23.24
C THR A 543 19.47 -2.08 -22.17
N TYR A 544 20.39 -1.21 -22.57
CA TYR A 544 20.90 -0.15 -21.69
C TYR A 544 19.79 0.85 -21.32
N VAL A 545 19.87 1.40 -20.10
CA VAL A 545 18.89 2.34 -19.56
C VAL A 545 18.63 3.53 -20.50
N GLY A 546 17.35 3.79 -20.79
CA GLY A 546 16.94 4.83 -21.72
C GLY A 546 17.19 4.54 -23.21
N THR A 547 17.55 3.31 -23.59
CA THR A 547 17.84 2.93 -24.99
C THR A 547 17.10 1.66 -25.43
N SER A 548 17.04 1.45 -26.74
CA SER A 548 16.67 0.18 -27.38
C SER A 548 17.88 -0.70 -27.74
N THR A 549 19.10 -0.34 -27.31
CA THR A 549 20.33 -1.04 -27.67
C THR A 549 20.59 -2.20 -26.71
N PRO A 550 20.65 -3.46 -27.18
CA PRO A 550 20.93 -4.60 -26.32
C PRO A 550 22.29 -4.45 -25.60
N TRP A 551 22.33 -4.73 -24.31
CA TRP A 551 23.56 -4.55 -23.53
C TRP A 551 24.60 -5.61 -23.85
N THR A 552 25.88 -5.27 -23.70
CA THR A 552 27.02 -6.18 -23.92
C THR A 552 27.73 -6.46 -22.61
N GLU A 553 28.32 -7.66 -22.49
CA GLU A 553 29.05 -8.14 -21.32
C GLU A 553 30.04 -7.12 -20.73
N SER A 554 30.82 -6.47 -21.59
CA SER A 554 31.83 -5.46 -21.25
C SER A 554 31.28 -4.03 -21.05
N GLY A 555 30.02 -3.78 -21.43
CA GLY A 555 29.41 -2.44 -21.44
C GLY A 555 28.27 -2.25 -20.44
N LEU A 556 27.71 -3.34 -19.89
CA LEU A 556 26.81 -3.26 -18.76
C LEU A 556 27.59 -2.90 -17.50
N THR A 557 27.23 -1.76 -16.93
CA THR A 557 27.81 -1.16 -15.73
C THR A 557 26.68 -0.61 -14.87
N TRP A 558 26.97 -0.23 -13.63
CA TRP A 558 25.98 0.41 -12.78
C TRP A 558 25.47 1.75 -13.34
N ALA A 559 26.26 2.46 -14.14
CA ALA A 559 25.82 3.65 -14.85
C ALA A 559 24.85 3.33 -16.01
N THR A 560 25.01 2.19 -16.69
CA THR A 560 24.28 1.86 -17.94
C THR A 560 23.13 0.86 -17.79
N ALA A 561 23.01 0.18 -16.65
CA ALA A 561 21.94 -0.79 -16.40
C ALA A 561 20.60 -0.16 -15.99
N ASP A 562 19.48 -0.83 -16.37
CA ASP A 562 18.15 -0.58 -15.82
C ASP A 562 17.70 -1.75 -14.92
N LEU A 563 16.96 -1.42 -13.86
CA LEU A 563 16.42 -2.34 -12.86
C LEU A 563 14.89 -2.29 -12.89
N ALA A 564 14.31 -2.78 -13.98
CA ALA A 564 12.87 -2.72 -14.23
C ALA A 564 12.32 -4.05 -14.77
N GLY A 565 11.67 -4.82 -13.89
CA GLY A 565 10.91 -6.01 -14.24
C GLY A 565 10.35 -6.70 -12.98
N SER A 566 9.34 -7.54 -13.16
CA SER A 566 8.66 -8.24 -12.06
C SER A 566 9.55 -9.30 -11.41
N PRO A 567 9.35 -9.62 -10.11
CA PRO A 567 9.92 -10.82 -9.50
C PRO A 567 9.32 -12.06 -10.15
N ILE A 568 10.16 -13.03 -10.49
CA ILE A 568 9.74 -14.29 -11.13
C ILE A 568 9.65 -15.40 -10.08
N GLY A 569 10.61 -15.48 -9.16
CA GLY A 569 10.63 -16.51 -8.12
C GLY A 569 11.80 -16.36 -7.14
N THR A 570 11.70 -17.02 -5.99
CA THR A 570 12.74 -16.99 -4.94
C THR A 570 13.52 -18.29 -4.86
N PHE A 571 14.80 -18.20 -4.48
CA PHE A 571 15.70 -19.35 -4.29
C PHE A 571 16.60 -19.15 -3.07
N ALA A 572 17.18 -20.24 -2.55
CA ALA A 572 18.05 -20.20 -1.38
C ALA A 572 19.53 -20.26 -1.77
N LEU A 573 20.32 -19.31 -1.29
CA LEU A 573 21.77 -19.23 -1.52
C LEU A 573 22.54 -20.21 -0.63
N ARG A 574 22.47 -21.51 -0.93
CA ARG A 574 23.32 -22.52 -0.28
C ARG A 574 24.54 -22.82 -1.13
N SER A 575 25.72 -22.37 -0.71
CA SER A 575 26.98 -22.65 -1.42
C SER A 575 27.14 -24.14 -1.76
N GLY A 576 27.58 -24.43 -2.98
CA GLY A 576 27.77 -25.80 -3.48
C GLY A 576 26.55 -26.42 -4.18
N THR A 577 25.41 -25.72 -4.24
CA THR A 577 24.15 -26.25 -4.79
C THR A 577 23.77 -25.67 -6.15
N TRP A 578 23.07 -26.46 -6.96
CA TRP A 578 22.27 -25.92 -8.07
C TRP A 578 20.89 -25.51 -7.55
N VAL A 579 20.41 -24.36 -8.02
CA VAL A 579 19.02 -23.92 -7.88
C VAL A 579 18.37 -23.81 -9.25
N GLU A 580 17.07 -24.04 -9.32
CA GLU A 580 16.27 -23.88 -10.55
C GLU A 580 15.09 -22.96 -10.26
N VAL A 581 14.88 -21.95 -11.12
CA VAL A 581 13.75 -21.04 -11.06
C VAL A 581 12.92 -21.22 -12.33
N ASP A 582 11.61 -21.39 -12.17
CA ASP A 582 10.68 -21.49 -13.29
C ASP A 582 10.51 -20.12 -13.97
N VAL A 583 10.78 -20.05 -15.26
CA VAL A 583 10.68 -18.82 -16.07
C VAL A 583 9.73 -19.01 -17.27
N THR A 584 8.86 -20.02 -17.23
CA THR A 584 7.97 -20.40 -18.35
C THR A 584 7.06 -19.26 -18.82
N THR A 585 6.64 -18.35 -17.92
CA THR A 585 5.84 -17.17 -18.29
C THR A 585 6.64 -16.06 -18.96
N GLN A 586 7.98 -16.12 -18.91
CA GLN A 586 8.89 -15.11 -19.45
C GLN A 586 9.48 -15.53 -20.80
N VAL A 587 9.76 -16.83 -20.98
CA VAL A 587 10.43 -17.39 -22.17
C VAL A 587 9.39 -18.06 -23.07
N ALA A 588 8.68 -17.24 -23.84
CA ALA A 588 7.60 -17.68 -24.74
C ALA A 588 8.06 -18.17 -26.13
N GLY A 589 9.37 -18.26 -26.38
CA GLY A 589 9.93 -18.69 -27.66
C GLY A 589 11.34 -18.17 -27.90
N ASN A 590 11.66 -17.87 -29.16
CA ASN A 590 12.97 -17.32 -29.55
C ASN A 590 13.06 -15.81 -29.24
N GLY A 591 14.20 -15.36 -28.73
CA GLY A 591 14.41 -13.96 -28.31
C GLY A 591 15.61 -13.76 -27.38
N ILE A 592 15.83 -12.52 -26.96
CA ILE A 592 16.80 -12.17 -25.91
C ILE A 592 16.08 -12.22 -24.56
N TYR A 593 16.71 -12.87 -23.58
CA TYR A 593 16.16 -13.00 -22.22
C TYR A 593 17.23 -12.70 -21.16
N THR A 594 17.11 -11.53 -20.55
CA THR A 594 17.92 -11.10 -19.41
C THR A 594 17.21 -11.37 -18.09
N PHE A 595 17.94 -11.96 -17.15
CA PHE A 595 17.49 -12.13 -15.76
C PHE A 595 18.46 -11.44 -14.81
N ALA A 596 17.93 -10.67 -13.87
CA ALA A 596 18.68 -10.06 -12.79
C ALA A 596 18.39 -10.83 -11.48
N MET A 597 19.36 -10.90 -10.55
CA MET A 597 19.15 -11.56 -9.26
C MET A 597 19.37 -10.56 -8.13
N VAL A 598 18.49 -10.56 -7.13
CA VAL A 598 18.64 -9.70 -5.96
C VAL A 598 18.40 -10.52 -4.71
N ASN A 599 19.41 -10.63 -3.87
CA ASN A 599 19.29 -11.08 -2.49
C ASN A 599 19.23 -9.87 -1.56
N VAL A 600 18.55 -10.01 -0.42
CA VAL A 600 18.59 -8.99 0.64
C VAL A 600 19.10 -9.62 1.94
N PRO A 601 20.43 -9.71 2.11
CA PRO A 601 21.06 -10.40 3.24
C PRO A 601 21.91 -9.45 4.10
N SER A 602 22.30 -9.92 5.28
CA SER A 602 23.44 -9.35 6.02
C SER A 602 24.80 -9.69 5.38
N LEU A 603 24.89 -10.75 4.55
CA LEU A 603 26.12 -11.30 3.96
C LEU A 603 26.08 -11.39 2.43
N ARG A 604 27.16 -11.00 1.76
CA ARG A 604 27.33 -11.08 0.29
C ARG A 604 27.23 -12.55 -0.18
N GLY A 605 26.44 -12.80 -1.23
CA GLY A 605 26.31 -14.11 -1.89
C GLY A 605 26.78 -14.07 -3.34
N SER A 606 26.85 -15.22 -4.00
CA SER A 606 27.21 -15.28 -5.43
C SER A 606 26.77 -16.57 -6.12
N VAL A 607 26.61 -16.50 -7.44
CA VAL A 607 26.47 -17.65 -8.35
C VAL A 607 27.66 -17.72 -9.31
N GLY A 608 27.80 -18.81 -10.07
CA GLY A 608 28.79 -18.92 -11.15
C GLY A 608 28.49 -17.98 -12.32
N SER A 609 29.54 -17.51 -13.01
CA SER A 609 29.45 -16.75 -14.27
C SER A 609 29.69 -17.66 -15.49
N ARG A 610 29.57 -17.09 -16.69
CA ARG A 610 29.94 -17.67 -17.98
C ARG A 610 31.41 -18.17 -18.04
N GLU A 611 32.31 -17.57 -17.27
CA GLU A 611 33.74 -17.94 -17.14
C GLU A 611 33.99 -19.02 -16.09
N SER A 612 32.98 -19.47 -15.35
CA SER A 612 33.11 -20.48 -14.29
C SER A 612 32.94 -21.90 -14.82
N ASP A 613 33.43 -22.89 -14.06
CA ASP A 613 33.24 -24.33 -14.35
C ASP A 613 31.75 -24.78 -14.35
N ARG A 614 30.83 -23.92 -13.88
CA ARG A 614 29.39 -24.20 -13.72
C ARG A 614 28.58 -22.95 -14.07
N PRO A 615 28.55 -22.56 -15.36
CA PRO A 615 27.90 -21.34 -15.80
C PRO A 615 26.37 -21.43 -15.63
N PRO A 616 25.67 -20.29 -15.65
CA PRO A 616 24.21 -20.26 -15.77
C PRO A 616 23.70 -21.07 -16.96
N GLU A 617 22.51 -21.67 -16.83
CA GLU A 617 21.83 -22.34 -17.94
C GLU A 617 20.38 -21.84 -18.04
N LEU A 618 19.87 -21.67 -19.26
CA LEU A 618 18.44 -21.59 -19.54
C LEU A 618 18.01 -22.87 -20.25
N VAL A 619 17.25 -23.72 -19.55
CA VAL A 619 16.69 -24.96 -20.08
C VAL A 619 15.26 -24.68 -20.55
N VAL A 620 14.96 -25.07 -21.79
CA VAL A 620 13.63 -24.89 -22.40
C VAL A 620 13.14 -26.23 -22.94
N GLU A 621 11.89 -26.56 -22.65
CA GLU A 621 11.19 -27.77 -23.09
C GLU A 621 9.96 -27.34 -23.90
N ALA A 622 9.75 -27.89 -25.08
CA ALA A 622 8.51 -27.69 -25.84
C ALA A 622 7.48 -28.78 -25.56
N ARG A 623 6.22 -28.55 -25.95
CA ARG A 623 5.20 -29.61 -25.89
C ARG A 623 5.54 -30.74 -26.88
N PRO A 624 5.32 -32.02 -26.53
CA PRO A 624 5.51 -33.15 -27.44
C PRO A 624 4.54 -33.17 -28.63
#